data_AF-A0A1Y3SG43-F1
#
_entry.id   AF-A0A1Y3SG43-F1
#
_cell.length_a   1.000
_cell.length_b   1.000
_cell.length_c   1.000
_cell.angle_alpha   90.00
_cell.angle_beta   90.00
_cell.angle_gamma   90.00
#
_symmetry.space_group_name_H-M   'P 1'
#
loop_
_entity.id
_entity.type
_entity.pdbx_description
1 polymer ?
#
loop_
_entity_poly.entity_id
_entity_poly.type
_entity_poly.pdbx_seq_one_letter_code
_entity_poly.pdbx_strand_id
1 'polypeptide(L)'
;MPQQLYAYGGMILVIAVITLLYYWKSTPARQAADRFGLLFLEARDYAMNGWRSTPEYDERPDGGICLRPAAEQPQPARNAMERGRDPTFARYDKELESALRDLFQALGSSGALKRRYYDYYNNVYLLHKNFSNICFQPEPVCLSRDEWDDLATYTGDRGRIIQILAQRLSDKARRQLLEQRTNSGTLPCEKEGIG
;
A
#
# COMPACT_ATOMS: atom_id res chain seq x y z
N MET A 1 -51.07 -17.21 14.62
CA MET A 1 -49.66 -17.39 14.19
C MET A 1 -49.26 -16.79 12.81
N PRO A 2 -50.14 -16.32 11.90
CA PRO A 2 -49.68 -15.76 10.61
C PRO A 2 -49.10 -14.32 10.71
N GLN A 3 -49.57 -13.50 11.65
CA GLN A 3 -49.09 -12.10 11.82
C GLN A 3 -47.61 -12.00 12.18
N GLN A 4 -47.05 -12.94 12.94
CA GLN A 4 -45.63 -12.96 13.28
C GLN A 4 -44.78 -13.27 12.04
N LEU A 5 -45.20 -14.20 11.17
CA LEU A 5 -44.51 -14.52 9.92
C LEU A 5 -44.45 -13.34 8.95
N TYR A 6 -45.54 -12.58 8.81
CA TYR A 6 -45.55 -11.35 8.01
C TYR A 6 -44.65 -10.25 8.60
N ALA A 7 -44.62 -10.12 9.93
CA ALA A 7 -43.73 -9.17 10.61
C ALA A 7 -42.24 -9.54 10.45
N TYR A 8 -41.88 -10.82 10.61
CA TYR A 8 -40.51 -11.30 10.38
C TYR A 8 -40.09 -11.18 8.92
N GLY A 9 -40.98 -11.52 7.97
CA GLY A 9 -40.72 -11.34 6.54
C GLY A 9 -40.51 -9.87 6.16
N GLY A 10 -41.31 -8.96 6.73
CA GLY A 10 -41.15 -7.52 6.57
C GLY A 10 -39.83 -7.00 7.12
N MET A 11 -39.40 -7.45 8.31
CA MET A 11 -38.10 -7.08 8.88
C MET A 11 -36.93 -7.54 8.02
N ILE A 12 -36.96 -8.79 7.52
CA ILE A 12 -35.90 -9.32 6.65
C ILE A 12 -35.80 -8.49 5.37
N LEU A 13 -36.93 -8.09 4.78
CA LEU A 13 -36.95 -7.27 3.58
C LEU A 13 -36.40 -5.86 3.83
N VAL A 14 -36.73 -5.25 4.97
CA VAL A 14 -36.17 -3.94 5.38
C VAL A 14 -34.66 -4.04 5.60
N ILE A 15 -34.19 -5.07 6.30
CA ILE A 15 -32.75 -5.32 6.49
C ILE A 15 -32.07 -5.52 5.13
N ALA A 16 -32.65 -6.30 4.23
CA ALA A 16 -32.10 -6.54 2.90
C ALA A 16 -31.99 -5.24 2.10
N VAL A 17 -33.02 -4.40 2.09
CA VAL A 17 -33.03 -3.10 1.40
C VAL A 17 -31.99 -2.14 2.01
N ILE A 18 -31.91 -2.03 3.34
CA ILE A 18 -30.91 -1.19 4.02
C ILE A 18 -29.49 -1.68 3.69
N THR A 19 -29.28 -3.01 3.70
CA THR A 19 -27.98 -3.62 3.36
C THR A 19 -27.62 -3.33 1.90
N LEU A 20 -28.59 -3.39 0.98
CA LEU A 20 -28.39 -3.12 -0.44
C LEU A 20 -28.08 -1.65 -0.70
N LEU A 21 -28.78 -0.74 -0.03
CA LEU A 21 -28.51 0.71 -0.07
C LEU A 21 -27.12 1.04 0.49
N TYR A 22 -26.73 0.41 1.61
CA TYR A 22 -25.41 0.57 2.19
C TYR A 22 -24.33 0.03 1.25
N TYR A 23 -24.58 -1.14 0.64
CA TYR A 23 -23.69 -1.74 -0.35
C TYR A 23 -23.47 -0.79 -1.52
N TRP A 24 -24.54 -0.33 -2.17
CA TRP A 24 -24.49 0.60 -3.30
C TRP A 24 -23.77 1.90 -2.97
N LYS A 25 -24.03 2.47 -1.79
CA LYS A 25 -23.35 3.69 -1.32
C LYS A 25 -21.85 3.47 -1.08
N SER A 26 -21.44 2.26 -0.71
CA SER A 26 -20.04 1.91 -0.44
C SER A 26 -19.28 1.40 -1.65
N THR A 27 -19.96 0.95 -2.71
CA THR A 27 -19.36 0.42 -3.94
C THR A 27 -18.34 1.37 -4.59
N PRO A 28 -18.62 2.67 -4.83
CA PRO A 28 -17.65 3.55 -5.47
C PRO A 28 -16.39 3.75 -4.62
N ALA A 29 -16.55 3.93 -3.31
CA ALA A 29 -15.42 4.03 -2.37
C ALA A 29 -14.60 2.74 -2.34
N ARG A 30 -15.25 1.58 -2.39
CA ARG A 30 -14.58 0.28 -2.44
C ARG A 30 -13.79 0.09 -3.73
N GLN A 31 -14.34 0.47 -4.88
CA GLN A 31 -13.65 0.39 -6.17
C GLN A 31 -12.45 1.34 -6.22
N ALA A 32 -12.59 2.56 -5.72
CA ALA A 32 -11.49 3.51 -5.63
C ALA A 32 -10.38 3.02 -4.67
N ALA A 33 -10.77 2.43 -3.53
CA ALA A 33 -9.84 1.82 -2.58
C ALA A 33 -9.08 0.63 -3.21
N ASP A 34 -9.77 -0.20 -4.00
CA ASP A 34 -9.17 -1.30 -4.75
C ASP A 34 -8.13 -0.80 -5.75
N ARG A 35 -8.49 0.22 -6.54
CA ARG A 35 -7.59 0.85 -7.50
C ARG A 35 -6.35 1.42 -6.83
N PHE A 36 -6.53 2.17 -5.73
CA PHE A 36 -5.40 2.73 -4.98
C PHE A 36 -4.49 1.61 -4.44
N GLY A 37 -5.05 0.58 -3.80
CA GLY A 37 -4.25 -0.47 -3.19
C GLY A 37 -3.45 -1.31 -4.20
N LEU A 38 -4.03 -1.57 -5.38
CA LEU A 38 -3.33 -2.25 -6.48
C LEU A 38 -2.21 -1.37 -7.04
N LEU A 39 -2.51 -0.11 -7.33
CA LEU A 39 -1.53 0.85 -7.85
C LEU A 39 -0.36 1.07 -6.87
N PHE A 40 -0.64 1.11 -5.57
CA PHE A 40 0.40 1.26 -4.54
C PHE A 40 1.37 0.09 -4.58
N LEU A 41 0.84 -1.13 -4.71
CA LEU A 41 1.70 -2.31 -4.79
C LEU A 41 2.51 -2.33 -6.07
N GLU A 42 1.93 -1.92 -7.21
CA GLU A 42 2.66 -1.79 -8.48
C GLU A 42 3.80 -0.78 -8.37
N ALA A 43 3.55 0.40 -7.79
CA ALA A 43 4.57 1.43 -7.56
C ALA A 43 5.71 0.92 -6.67
N ARG A 44 5.37 0.22 -5.58
CA ARG A 44 6.35 -0.41 -4.68
C ARG A 44 7.14 -1.50 -5.41
N ASP A 45 6.47 -2.40 -6.12
CA ASP A 45 7.11 -3.51 -6.83
C ASP A 45 8.03 -3.01 -7.94
N TYR A 46 7.68 -1.90 -8.61
CA TYR A 46 8.57 -1.20 -9.52
C TYR A 46 9.84 -0.72 -8.80
N ALA A 47 9.70 0.03 -7.70
CA ALA A 47 10.84 0.56 -6.95
C ALA A 47 11.73 -0.55 -6.39
N MET A 48 11.14 -1.61 -5.86
CA MET A 48 11.88 -2.70 -5.21
C MET A 48 12.29 -3.82 -6.16
N ASN A 49 11.90 -3.75 -7.44
CA ASN A 49 12.03 -4.84 -8.41
C ASN A 49 11.38 -6.17 -7.96
N GLY A 50 10.34 -6.10 -7.14
CA GLY A 50 9.73 -7.27 -6.50
C GLY A 50 10.51 -7.91 -5.36
N TRP A 51 11.68 -7.37 -4.98
CA TRP A 51 12.52 -7.90 -3.90
C TRP A 51 12.31 -7.15 -2.57
N ARG A 52 12.92 -7.65 -1.50
CA ARG A 52 13.11 -6.89 -0.26
C ARG A 52 14.38 -6.06 -0.40
N SER A 53 14.33 -4.82 0.04
CA SER A 53 15.45 -3.90 -0.05
C SER A 53 15.60 -3.12 1.26
N THR A 54 16.27 -3.70 2.24
CA THR A 54 16.44 -3.03 3.53
C THR A 54 17.73 -2.20 3.48
N PRO A 55 17.64 -0.85 3.54
CA PRO A 55 18.83 -0.01 3.58
C PRO A 55 19.60 -0.25 4.90
N GLU A 56 20.91 0.01 4.86
CA GLU A 56 21.76 0.02 6.05
C GLU A 56 21.78 1.40 6.69
N TYR A 57 21.96 1.43 8.00
CA TYR A 57 21.93 2.64 8.80
C TYR A 57 22.92 2.55 9.96
N ASP A 58 23.28 3.71 10.48
CA ASP A 58 24.02 3.87 11.71
C ASP A 58 23.14 4.58 12.75
N GLU A 59 23.14 4.09 13.98
CA GLU A 59 22.43 4.73 15.09
C GLU A 59 23.25 5.88 15.66
N ARG A 60 22.58 7.03 15.85
CA ARG A 60 23.17 8.19 16.50
C ARG A 60 23.08 8.11 18.02
N PRO A 61 23.94 8.84 18.75
CA PRO A 61 23.93 8.87 20.22
C PRO A 61 22.62 9.40 20.83
N ASP A 62 21.84 10.17 20.08
CA ASP A 62 20.53 10.71 20.47
C ASP A 62 19.35 9.77 20.15
N GLY A 63 19.64 8.57 19.62
CA GLY A 63 18.63 7.59 19.19
C GLY A 63 18.09 7.83 17.78
N GLY A 64 18.59 8.84 17.06
CA GLY A 64 18.28 9.05 15.65
C GLY A 64 18.91 7.98 14.75
N ILE A 65 18.33 7.75 13.58
CA ILE A 65 18.81 6.77 12.61
C ILE A 65 19.31 7.50 11.37
N CYS A 66 20.57 7.34 10.99
CA CYS A 66 21.06 7.90 9.75
C CYS A 66 21.34 6.79 8.75
N LEU A 67 20.76 6.90 7.55
CA LEU A 67 21.05 6.00 6.46
C LEU A 67 22.53 6.14 6.07
N ARG A 68 23.18 5.01 5.80
CA ARG A 68 24.52 5.03 5.21
C ARG A 68 24.47 5.70 3.84
N PRO A 69 25.55 6.38 3.42
CA PRO A 69 25.67 6.95 2.08
C PRO A 69 25.34 5.92 1.00
N ALA A 70 24.78 6.34 -0.14
CA ALA A 70 24.40 5.42 -1.21
C ALA A 70 25.56 4.53 -1.66
N ALA A 71 26.80 5.04 -1.64
CA ALA A 71 27.99 4.25 -1.99
C ALA A 71 28.21 3.01 -1.09
N GLU A 72 27.79 3.09 0.18
CA GLU A 72 27.95 2.04 1.20
C GLU A 72 26.70 1.16 1.34
N GLN A 73 25.60 1.53 0.69
CA GLN A 73 24.37 0.75 0.72
C GLN A 73 24.52 -0.57 -0.08
N PRO A 74 23.85 -1.65 0.36
CA PRO A 74 23.81 -2.89 -0.41
C PRO A 74 23.14 -2.63 -1.77
N GLN A 75 23.57 -3.38 -2.80
CA GLN A 75 23.12 -3.17 -4.19
C GLN A 75 21.59 -3.09 -4.34
N PRO A 76 20.76 -3.94 -3.68
CA PRO A 76 19.31 -3.82 -3.76
C PRO A 76 18.76 -2.49 -3.24
N ALA A 77 19.36 -1.92 -2.17
CA ALA A 77 18.96 -0.64 -1.59
C ALA A 77 19.32 0.51 -2.51
N ARG A 78 20.51 0.49 -3.10
CA ARG A 78 20.91 1.48 -4.11
C ARG A 78 19.99 1.45 -5.32
N ASN A 79 19.76 0.27 -5.90
CA ASN A 79 18.87 0.11 -7.05
C ASN A 79 17.46 0.62 -6.75
N ALA A 80 16.97 0.39 -5.54
CA ALA A 80 15.68 0.88 -5.09
C ALA A 80 15.64 2.42 -5.01
N MET A 81 16.65 3.05 -4.42
CA MET A 81 16.75 4.51 -4.34
C MET A 81 16.91 5.14 -5.73
N GLU A 82 17.70 4.53 -6.62
CA GLU A 82 17.85 4.96 -8.01
C GLU A 82 16.53 4.90 -8.76
N ARG A 83 15.77 3.80 -8.64
CA ARG A 83 14.42 3.69 -9.22
C ARG A 83 13.44 4.66 -8.59
N GLY A 84 13.58 4.97 -7.31
CA GLY A 84 12.79 6.02 -6.65
C GLY A 84 13.02 7.41 -7.25
N ARG A 85 14.17 7.64 -7.90
CA ARG A 85 14.49 8.87 -8.64
C ARG A 85 14.07 8.83 -10.12
N ASP A 86 13.62 7.68 -10.62
CA ASP A 86 13.26 7.48 -12.03
C ASP A 86 11.97 8.26 -12.38
N PRO A 87 11.88 8.88 -13.58
CA PRO A 87 10.66 9.50 -14.08
C PRO A 87 9.41 8.59 -14.04
N THR A 88 9.60 7.28 -14.16
CA THR A 88 8.54 6.27 -14.06
C THR A 88 7.96 6.21 -12.65
N PHE A 89 8.79 6.29 -11.62
CA PHE A 89 8.33 6.34 -10.23
C PHE A 89 7.60 7.65 -9.94
N ALA A 90 8.07 8.77 -10.50
CA ALA A 90 7.36 10.05 -10.42
C ALA A 90 5.97 10.02 -11.10
N ARG A 91 5.78 9.17 -12.12
CA ARG A 91 4.45 8.93 -12.71
C ARG A 91 3.55 8.16 -11.74
N TYR A 92 4.06 7.09 -11.13
CA TYR A 92 3.33 6.34 -10.10
C TYR A 92 2.90 7.22 -8.93
N ASP A 93 3.77 8.12 -8.47
CA ASP A 93 3.46 9.07 -7.40
C ASP A 93 2.26 9.97 -7.75
N LYS A 94 2.23 10.52 -8.98
CA LYS A 94 1.09 11.32 -9.48
C LYS A 94 -0.19 10.50 -9.62
N GLU A 95 -0.09 9.28 -10.12
CA GLU A 95 -1.24 8.38 -10.27
C GLU A 95 -1.81 7.97 -8.90
N LEU A 96 -0.94 7.73 -7.91
CA LEU A 96 -1.33 7.43 -6.54
C LEU A 96 -2.04 8.61 -5.88
N GLU A 97 -1.51 9.82 -6.07
CA GLU A 97 -2.16 11.04 -5.61
C GLU A 97 -3.56 11.19 -6.21
N SER A 98 -3.68 10.97 -7.52
CA SER A 98 -4.98 11.02 -8.21
C SER A 98 -5.92 9.95 -7.68
N ALA A 99 -5.46 8.72 -7.50
CA ALA A 99 -6.28 7.62 -6.99
C ALA A 99 -6.75 7.87 -5.54
N LEU A 100 -5.90 8.49 -4.72
CA LEU A 100 -6.25 8.88 -3.35
C LEU A 100 -7.32 9.99 -3.35
N ARG A 101 -7.20 10.98 -4.23
CA ARG A 101 -8.21 12.03 -4.43
C ARG A 101 -9.54 11.43 -4.89
N ASP A 102 -9.52 10.52 -5.86
CA ASP A 102 -10.71 9.81 -6.35
C ASP A 102 -11.39 9.04 -5.21
N LEU A 103 -10.60 8.35 -4.37
CA LEU A 103 -11.10 7.67 -3.18
C LEU A 103 -11.78 8.67 -2.23
N PHE A 104 -11.14 9.79 -1.92
CA PHE A 104 -11.70 10.77 -1.00
C PHE A 104 -12.98 11.41 -1.54
N GLN A 105 -13.06 11.68 -2.84
CA GLN A 105 -14.29 12.11 -3.49
C GLN A 105 -15.39 11.05 -3.37
N ALA A 106 -15.06 9.78 -3.58
CA ALA A 106 -16.00 8.66 -3.46
C ALA A 106 -16.49 8.41 -2.03
N LEU A 107 -15.71 8.77 -1.00
CA LEU A 107 -16.13 8.71 0.40
C LEU A 107 -17.17 9.78 0.76
N GLY A 108 -17.15 10.92 0.06
CA GLY A 108 -18.03 12.05 0.30
C GLY A 108 -17.97 12.56 1.75
N SER A 109 -19.11 12.95 2.32
CA SER A 109 -19.24 13.44 3.70
C SER A 109 -19.47 12.34 4.75
N SER A 110 -19.32 11.06 4.38
CA SER A 110 -19.62 9.95 5.29
C SER A 110 -18.52 9.76 6.35
N GLY A 111 -18.78 10.16 7.59
CA GLY A 111 -17.83 10.01 8.70
C GLY A 111 -17.41 8.55 8.96
N ALA A 112 -18.32 7.59 8.81
CA ALA A 112 -18.02 6.16 8.98
C ALA A 112 -17.10 5.62 7.87
N LEU A 113 -17.29 6.04 6.62
CA LEU A 113 -16.42 5.65 5.52
C LEU A 113 -15.07 6.36 5.59
N LYS A 114 -15.06 7.63 6.02
CA LYS A 114 -13.82 8.39 6.28
C LYS A 114 -12.94 7.63 7.28
N ARG A 115 -13.45 7.29 8.47
CA ARG A 115 -12.67 6.55 9.47
C ARG A 115 -12.20 5.17 8.98
N ARG A 116 -12.98 4.52 8.11
CA ARG A 116 -12.67 3.18 7.58
C ARG A 116 -11.62 3.19 6.48
N TYR A 117 -11.63 4.20 5.60
CA TYR A 117 -10.82 4.24 4.39
C TYR A 117 -9.79 5.38 4.37
N TYR A 118 -10.17 6.58 4.82
CA TYR A 118 -9.32 7.78 4.76
C TYR A 118 -8.04 7.60 5.58
N ASP A 119 -8.16 7.41 6.90
CA ASP A 119 -7.00 7.32 7.80
C ASP A 119 -6.06 6.19 7.35
N TYR A 120 -6.67 5.07 6.95
CA TYR A 120 -5.97 3.89 6.51
C TYR A 120 -5.16 4.12 5.22
N TYR A 121 -5.80 4.56 4.13
CA TYR A 121 -5.13 4.72 2.84
C TYR A 121 -4.23 5.96 2.81
N ASN A 122 -4.53 6.98 3.62
CA ASN A 122 -3.62 8.10 3.83
C ASN A 122 -2.31 7.64 4.47
N ASN A 123 -2.37 6.81 5.52
CA ASN A 123 -1.15 6.28 6.14
C ASN A 123 -0.35 5.41 5.17
N VAL A 124 -1.01 4.56 4.37
CA VAL A 124 -0.34 3.79 3.31
C VAL A 124 0.32 4.71 2.29
N TYR A 125 -0.35 5.77 1.85
CA TYR A 125 0.22 6.75 0.92
C TYR A 125 1.43 7.48 1.52
N LEU A 126 1.40 7.79 2.82
CA LEU A 126 2.54 8.41 3.51
C LEU A 126 3.79 7.52 3.48
N LEU A 127 3.65 6.19 3.56
CA LEU A 127 4.80 5.27 3.38
C LEU A 127 5.49 5.48 2.02
N HIS A 128 4.71 5.59 0.94
CA HIS A 128 5.23 5.84 -0.41
C HIS A 128 5.90 7.23 -0.51
N LYS A 129 5.28 8.25 0.07
CA LYS A 129 5.83 9.61 0.08
C LYS A 129 7.10 9.73 0.90
N ASN A 130 7.19 9.07 2.05
CA ASN A 130 8.39 9.04 2.87
C ASN A 130 9.56 8.41 2.09
N PHE A 131 9.32 7.26 1.44
CA PHE A 131 10.32 6.66 0.56
C PHE A 131 10.72 7.58 -0.61
N SER A 132 9.75 8.21 -1.28
CA SER A 132 10.02 9.16 -2.36
C SER A 132 10.90 10.32 -1.87
N ASN A 133 10.55 10.94 -0.74
CA ASN A 133 11.31 12.02 -0.14
C ASN A 133 12.75 11.60 0.18
N ILE A 134 12.94 10.43 0.78
CA ILE A 134 14.27 9.88 1.09
C ILE A 134 15.09 9.71 -0.19
N CYS A 135 14.49 9.25 -1.28
CA CYS A 135 15.18 9.11 -2.56
C CYS A 135 15.71 10.47 -3.05
N PHE A 136 15.00 11.57 -2.86
CA PHE A 136 15.41 12.89 -3.36
C PHE A 136 16.22 13.74 -2.36
N GLN A 137 16.41 13.29 -1.11
CA GLN A 137 17.17 14.04 -0.13
C GLN A 137 18.68 13.99 -0.40
N PRO A 138 19.40 15.11 -0.21
CA PRO A 138 20.86 15.10 -0.24
C PRO A 138 21.41 14.35 0.99
N GLU A 139 22.46 13.56 0.78
CA GLU A 139 23.10 12.82 1.87
C GLU A 139 23.86 13.75 2.82
N PRO A 140 23.91 13.44 4.14
CA PRO A 140 23.34 12.26 4.79
C PRO A 140 21.84 12.39 5.12
N VAL A 141 21.09 11.28 4.98
CA VAL A 141 19.67 11.20 5.32
C VAL A 141 19.51 10.68 6.76
N CYS A 142 19.00 11.51 7.66
CA CYS A 142 18.73 11.13 9.05
C CYS A 142 17.23 11.20 9.34
N LEU A 143 16.74 10.16 10.01
CA LEU A 143 15.35 9.84 10.24
C LEU A 143 15.11 9.66 11.75
N SER A 144 13.92 10.03 12.19
CA SER A 144 13.37 9.59 13.47
C SER A 144 13.09 8.07 13.45
N ARG A 145 12.84 7.49 14.62
CA ARG A 145 12.53 6.05 14.72
C ARG A 145 11.26 5.67 13.95
N ASP A 146 10.25 6.53 14.00
CA ASP A 146 8.97 6.31 13.31
C ASP A 146 9.15 6.36 11.78
N GLU A 147 9.92 7.32 11.26
CA GLU A 147 10.22 7.43 9.83
C GLU A 147 11.05 6.22 9.33
N TRP A 148 11.95 5.71 10.16
CA TRP A 148 12.67 4.49 9.87
C TRP A 148 11.74 3.27 9.84
N ASP A 149 10.84 3.12 10.79
CA ASP A 149 9.90 2.00 10.83
C ASP A 149 8.94 2.03 9.63
N ASP A 150 8.54 3.21 9.19
CA ASP A 150 7.78 3.44 7.97
C ASP A 150 8.57 3.03 6.72
N LEU A 151 9.83 3.47 6.61
CA LEU A 151 10.73 3.09 5.51
C LEU A 151 10.95 1.58 5.49
N ALA A 152 11.29 0.98 6.63
CA ALA A 152 11.51 -0.45 6.78
C ALA A 152 10.25 -1.27 6.47
N THR A 153 9.06 -0.72 6.75
CA THR A 153 7.79 -1.32 6.34
C THR A 153 7.62 -1.25 4.82
N TYR A 154 7.87 -0.09 4.21
CA TYR A 154 7.74 0.12 2.77
C TYR A 154 8.69 -0.77 1.95
N THR A 155 9.98 -0.76 2.31
CA THR A 155 11.04 -1.50 1.60
C THR A 155 11.23 -2.94 2.11
N GLY A 156 10.52 -3.29 3.18
CA GLY A 156 10.52 -4.61 3.82
C GLY A 156 9.85 -5.70 2.98
N ASP A 157 9.34 -6.73 3.64
CA ASP A 157 8.71 -7.87 2.95
C ASP A 157 7.43 -7.46 2.20
N ARG A 158 7.37 -7.80 0.91
CA ARG A 158 6.18 -7.66 0.05
C ARG A 158 4.96 -8.33 0.67
N GLY A 159 5.14 -9.48 1.33
CA GLY A 159 4.07 -10.20 2.01
C GLY A 159 3.40 -9.37 3.11
N ARG A 160 4.18 -8.64 3.91
CA ARG A 160 3.67 -7.76 4.97
C ARG A 160 2.87 -6.59 4.39
N ILE A 161 3.34 -5.97 3.30
CA ILE A 161 2.60 -4.90 2.62
C ILE A 161 1.27 -5.41 2.06
N ILE A 162 1.26 -6.60 1.45
CA ILE A 162 0.01 -7.22 0.99
C ILE A 162 -0.94 -7.48 2.15
N GLN A 163 -0.45 -7.99 3.28
CA GLN A 163 -1.26 -8.22 4.47
C GLN A 163 -1.88 -6.94 5.00
N ILE A 164 -1.12 -5.83 5.01
CA ILE A 164 -1.64 -4.50 5.34
C ILE A 164 -2.76 -4.18 4.35
N LEU A 165 -2.45 -4.03 3.06
CA LEU A 165 -3.41 -3.64 2.01
C LEU A 165 -4.69 -4.50 1.99
N ALA A 166 -4.56 -5.82 2.12
CA ALA A 166 -5.66 -6.76 2.04
C ALA A 166 -6.76 -6.49 3.08
N GLN A 167 -6.47 -5.85 4.22
CA GLN A 167 -7.45 -5.58 5.27
C GLN A 167 -8.65 -4.75 4.77
N ARG A 168 -8.45 -3.88 3.77
CA ARG A 168 -9.49 -2.96 3.27
C ARG A 168 -9.91 -3.20 1.82
N LEU A 169 -9.21 -4.09 1.11
CA LEU A 169 -9.52 -4.45 -0.27
C LEU A 169 -10.75 -5.35 -0.40
N SER A 170 -11.40 -5.28 -1.57
CA SER A 170 -12.42 -6.23 -1.96
C SER A 170 -11.86 -7.62 -2.21
N ASP A 171 -12.71 -8.65 -2.18
CA ASP A 171 -12.28 -10.02 -2.47
C ASP A 171 -11.77 -10.18 -3.91
N LYS A 172 -12.30 -9.38 -4.85
CA LYS A 172 -11.81 -9.33 -6.22
C LYS A 172 -10.36 -8.80 -6.26
N ALA A 173 -10.10 -7.67 -5.60
CA ALA A 173 -8.76 -7.09 -5.55
C ALA A 173 -7.77 -7.96 -4.77
N ARG A 174 -8.22 -8.61 -3.68
CA ARG A 174 -7.41 -9.59 -2.95
C ARG A 174 -6.99 -10.77 -3.81
N ARG A 175 -7.89 -11.31 -4.65
CA ARG A 175 -7.56 -12.38 -5.60
C ARG A 175 -6.52 -11.90 -6.61
N GLN A 176 -6.71 -10.71 -7.18
CA GLN A 176 -5.75 -10.12 -8.11
C GLN A 176 -4.35 -9.95 -7.49
N LEU A 177 -4.27 -9.50 -6.23
CA LEU A 177 -3.01 -9.42 -5.48
C LEU A 177 -2.32 -10.77 -5.30
N LEU A 178 -3.10 -11.81 -5.00
CA LEU A 178 -2.59 -13.18 -4.82
C LEU A 178 -2.15 -13.78 -6.15
N GLU A 179 -2.87 -13.52 -7.24
CA GLU A 179 -2.51 -13.94 -8.60
C GLU A 179 -1.21 -13.26 -9.06
N GLN A 180 -1.06 -11.96 -8.80
CA GLN A 180 0.18 -11.23 -9.04
C GLN A 180 1.36 -11.82 -8.26
N ARG A 181 1.15 -12.32 -7.03
CA ARG A 181 2.19 -13.00 -6.23
C ARG A 181 2.69 -14.30 -6.89
N THR A 182 1.80 -15.08 -7.50
CA THR A 182 2.17 -16.30 -8.24
C THR A 182 2.88 -16.00 -9.55
N ASN A 183 2.46 -14.96 -10.28
CA ASN A 183 3.07 -14.61 -11.58
C ASN A 183 4.42 -13.89 -11.45
N SER A 184 4.65 -13.15 -10.36
CA SER A 184 5.96 -12.60 -10.01
C SER A 184 6.92 -13.64 -9.39
N GLY A 185 6.49 -14.90 -9.25
CA GLY A 185 7.22 -16.00 -8.62
C GLY A 185 7.83 -17.03 -9.57
N THR A 186 7.91 -16.79 -10.88
CA THR A 186 8.57 -17.72 -11.82
C THR A 186 9.54 -16.99 -12.73
N LEU A 187 10.85 -17.15 -12.44
CA LEU A 187 12.02 -17.36 -13.35
C LEU A 187 13.29 -16.61 -12.88
N PRO A 188 14.48 -17.11 -13.24
CA PRO A 188 15.09 -18.39 -12.89
C PRO A 188 16.06 -18.21 -11.70
N CYS A 189 16.26 -19.25 -10.89
CA CYS A 189 17.50 -19.32 -10.12
C CYS A 189 18.64 -19.39 -11.14
N GLU A 190 19.34 -18.28 -11.35
CA GLU A 190 20.64 -18.30 -11.99
C GLU A 190 21.50 -19.21 -11.12
N LYS A 191 21.75 -20.43 -11.62
CA LYS A 191 22.77 -21.28 -11.04
C LYS A 191 24.10 -20.58 -11.33
N GLU A 192 24.55 -19.74 -10.42
CA GLU A 192 25.98 -19.59 -10.19
C GLU A 192 26.47 -20.94 -9.68
N GLY A 193 26.85 -21.79 -10.63
CA GLY A 193 27.41 -23.10 -10.41
C GLY A 193 28.62 -23.24 -11.31
N ILE A 194 29.76 -22.86 -10.73
CA ILE A 194 31.11 -23.15 -11.19
C ILE A 194 31.22 -24.63 -11.60
N GLY A 195 31.76 -24.86 -12.80
CA GLY A 195 32.09 -26.17 -13.36
C GLY A 195 32.71 -26.03 -14.74
#